data_AF-N9U364-F1
#
_entry.id   AF-N9U364-F1
#
_cell.length_a   1.000
_cell.length_b   1.000
_cell.length_c   1.000
_cell.angle_alpha   90.00
_cell.angle_beta   90.00
_cell.angle_gamma   90.00
#
_symmetry.space_group_name_H-M   'P 1'
#
loop_
_entity.id
_entity.type
_entity.pdbx_description
1 polymer ?
#
loop_
_entity_poly.entity_id
_entity_poly.type
_entity_poly.pdbx_seq_one_letter_code
_entity_poly.pdbx_strand_id
1 'polypeptide(L)'
;WFQLRLLPDFHQGQVVWLKDFGFVQLFKTQLKEQQRFYIVHQDEDDLLSFEGFHELHSSHWKIEQYHRVIKQVCHIEKFQVRRSKLILNHIFSALMAYVEIQKNQFEGIFENVYHWQKKLFRPMIKNFIDDFILDKNHLLPQRVYK
;
A
#
# COMPACT_ATOMS: atom_id res chain seq x y z
N TRP A 1 1.41 34.09 16.48
CA TRP A 1 1.61 32.67 16.14
C TRP A 1 0.61 31.85 16.91
N PHE A 2 -0.32 31.15 16.24
CA PHE A 2 -1.29 30.28 16.90
C PHE A 2 -0.90 28.82 16.69
N GLN A 3 -1.06 28.01 17.73
CA GLN A 3 -0.88 26.56 17.62
C GLN A 3 -2.09 25.95 16.91
N LEU A 4 -1.88 25.10 15.91
CA LEU A 4 -2.94 24.46 15.12
C LEU A 4 -4.03 23.78 15.98
N ARG A 5 -3.66 23.25 17.15
CA ARG A 5 -4.59 22.58 18.08
C ARG A 5 -5.55 23.53 18.79
N LEU A 6 -5.24 24.83 18.80
CA LEU A 6 -6.05 25.88 19.43
C LEU A 6 -6.97 26.57 18.43
N LEU A 7 -6.95 26.15 17.16
CA LEU A 7 -7.88 26.68 16.17
C LEU A 7 -9.30 26.19 16.49
N PRO A 8 -10.32 27.06 16.31
CA PRO A 8 -11.72 26.66 16.44
C PRO A 8 -12.06 25.55 15.45
N ASP A 9 -13.17 24.85 15.66
CA ASP A 9 -13.65 23.90 14.66
C ASP A 9 -14.08 24.64 13.39
N PHE A 10 -13.55 24.22 12.24
CA PHE A 10 -13.89 24.74 10.92
C PHE A 10 -14.38 23.59 10.04
N HIS A 11 -15.67 23.64 9.66
CA HIS A 11 -16.33 22.55 8.94
C HIS A 11 -16.07 22.54 7.44
N GLN A 12 -15.68 23.68 6.84
CA GLN A 12 -15.51 23.84 5.40
C GLN A 12 -14.05 24.07 4.97
N GLY A 13 -13.09 23.79 5.88
CA GLY A 13 -11.70 24.20 5.71
C GLY A 13 -11.49 25.67 6.11
N GLN A 14 -10.23 26.05 6.29
CA GLN A 14 -9.85 27.42 6.67
C GLN A 14 -8.59 27.85 5.91
N VAL A 15 -8.65 29.00 5.23
CA VAL A 15 -7.46 29.61 4.62
C VAL A 15 -6.59 30.19 5.73
N VAL A 16 -5.33 29.77 5.76
CA VAL A 16 -4.33 30.21 6.73
C VAL A 16 -3.03 30.58 6.02
N TRP A 17 -2.27 31.50 6.61
CA TRP A 17 -0.92 31.79 6.16
C TRP A 17 0.08 30.87 6.87
N LEU A 18 0.79 30.04 6.11
CA LEU A 18 1.86 29.19 6.60
C LEU A 18 3.21 29.88 6.35
N LYS A 19 3.99 30.03 7.43
CA LYS A 19 5.31 30.65 7.38
C LYS A 19 6.20 29.96 6.34
N ASP A 20 6.92 30.75 5.57
CA ASP A 20 7.89 30.30 4.55
C ASP A 20 7.24 29.51 3.38
N PHE A 21 5.91 29.51 3.28
CA PHE A 21 5.17 28.82 2.22
C PHE A 21 4.13 29.73 1.55
N GLY A 22 3.27 30.39 2.32
CA GLY A 22 2.20 31.26 1.79
C GLY A 22 0.80 30.83 2.24
N PHE A 23 -0.22 31.24 1.47
CA PHE A 23 -1.60 30.88 1.74
C PHE A 23 -1.88 29.41 1.41
N VAL A 24 -2.57 28.74 2.32
CA VAL A 24 -3.00 27.35 2.17
C VAL A 24 -4.37 27.15 2.77
N GLN A 25 -5.09 26.14 2.28
CA GLN A 25 -6.30 25.65 2.92
C GLN A 25 -5.98 24.56 3.93
N LEU A 26 -6.41 24.76 5.17
CA LEU A 26 -6.31 23.80 6.25
C LEU A 26 -7.62 23.05 6.38
N PHE A 27 -7.56 21.72 6.40
CA PHE A 27 -8.68 20.83 6.70
C PHE A 27 -8.38 20.02 7.96
N LYS A 28 -9.42 19.76 8.75
CA LYS A 28 -9.33 18.97 9.98
C LYS A 28 -10.20 17.73 9.84
N THR A 29 -9.64 16.57 10.14
CA THR A 29 -10.41 15.32 10.25
C THR A 29 -10.16 14.63 11.58
N GLN A 30 -11.13 13.83 12.00
CA GLN A 30 -11.04 13.02 13.20
C GLN A 30 -10.89 11.55 12.79
N LEU A 31 -9.80 10.89 13.21
CA LEU A 31 -9.63 9.45 13.05
C LEU A 31 -9.50 8.81 14.42
N LYS A 32 -10.54 8.09 14.85
CA LYS A 32 -10.66 7.55 16.21
C LYS A 32 -10.49 8.68 17.23
N GLU A 33 -9.49 8.60 18.11
CA GLU A 33 -9.17 9.61 19.13
C GLU A 33 -8.14 10.64 18.66
N GLN A 34 -7.65 10.53 17.42
CA GLN A 34 -6.59 11.41 16.88
C GLN A 34 -7.16 12.45 15.92
N GLN A 35 -6.88 13.73 16.21
CA GLN A 35 -7.09 14.83 15.27
C GLN A 35 -5.98 14.85 14.21
N ARG A 36 -6.37 14.94 12.93
CA ARG A 36 -5.46 15.05 11.80
C ARG A 36 -5.72 16.35 11.05
N PHE A 37 -4.65 17.03 10.69
CA PHE A 37 -4.67 18.26 9.93
C PHE A 37 -4.07 18.02 8.56
N TYR A 38 -4.75 18.48 7.52
CA TYR A 38 -4.33 18.37 6.14
C TYR A 38 -4.20 19.76 5.55
N ILE A 39 -3.16 19.94 4.73
CA ILE A 39 -2.90 21.19 4.04
C ILE A 39 -3.11 20.92 2.56
N VAL A 40 -3.92 21.75 1.94
CA VAL A 40 -4.07 21.79 0.49
C VAL A 40 -3.55 23.14 0.00
N HIS A 41 -2.67 23.08 -0.98
CA HIS A 41 -2.15 24.25 -1.67
C HIS A 41 -2.72 24.27 -3.09
N GLN A 42 -3.52 25.28 -3.37
CA GLN A 42 -4.17 25.55 -4.65
C GLN A 42 -4.19 27.07 -4.85
N ASP A 43 -4.42 27.49 -6.09
CA ASP A 43 -4.58 28.90 -6.43
C ASP A 43 -5.80 29.50 -5.68
N GLU A 44 -5.75 30.80 -5.39
CA GLU A 44 -6.76 31.46 -4.54
C GLU A 44 -8.19 31.37 -5.09
N ASP A 45 -8.33 31.18 -6.40
CA ASP A 45 -9.63 31.05 -7.09
C ASP A 45 -10.24 29.63 -7.00
N ASP A 46 -9.46 28.61 -6.60
CA ASP A 46 -9.84 27.20 -6.58
C ASP A 46 -9.92 26.65 -5.14
N LEU A 47 -10.64 27.35 -4.25
CA LEU A 47 -10.85 26.88 -2.89
C LEU A 47 -11.70 25.59 -2.86
N LEU A 48 -11.15 24.51 -2.31
CA LEU A 48 -11.90 23.27 -2.11
C LEU A 48 -12.96 23.41 -1.01
N SER A 49 -14.13 22.81 -1.25
CA SER A 49 -15.09 22.50 -0.20
C SER A 49 -14.60 21.32 0.65
N PHE A 50 -15.21 21.10 1.81
CA PHE A 50 -14.90 19.91 2.62
C PHE A 50 -15.19 18.60 1.87
N GLU A 51 -16.24 18.57 1.05
CA GLU A 51 -16.59 17.42 0.22
C GLU A 51 -15.50 17.15 -0.84
N GLY A 52 -15.06 18.18 -1.56
CA GLY A 52 -13.97 18.05 -2.53
C GLY A 52 -12.66 17.62 -1.88
N PHE A 53 -12.34 18.16 -0.69
CA PHE A 53 -11.22 17.67 0.11
C PHE A 53 -11.39 16.19 0.48
N HIS A 54 -12.59 15.76 0.86
CA HIS A 54 -12.84 14.37 1.25
C HIS A 54 -12.69 13.40 0.08
N GLU A 55 -13.11 13.78 -1.13
CA GLU A 55 -12.90 13.01 -2.36
C GLU A 55 -11.42 12.89 -2.72
N LEU A 56 -10.68 14.01 -2.62
CA LEU A 56 -9.23 14.03 -2.83
C LEU A 56 -8.51 13.15 -1.80
N HIS A 57 -8.87 13.28 -0.53
CA HIS A 57 -8.35 12.47 0.58
C HIS A 57 -8.63 10.98 0.37
N SER A 58 -9.84 10.63 -0.06
CA SER A 58 -10.21 9.25 -0.39
C SER A 58 -9.42 8.70 -1.58
N SER A 59 -9.10 9.56 -2.55
CA SER A 59 -8.26 9.17 -3.69
C SER A 59 -6.80 8.92 -3.29
N HIS A 60 -6.26 9.68 -2.33
CA HIS A 60 -4.91 9.46 -1.80
C HIS A 60 -4.74 8.06 -1.20
N TRP A 61 -5.79 7.48 -0.61
CA TRP A 61 -5.77 6.10 -0.10
C TRP A 61 -5.43 5.05 -1.18
N LYS A 62 -5.70 5.33 -2.46
CA LYS A 62 -5.37 4.43 -3.57
C LYS A 62 -3.86 4.17 -3.67
N ILE A 63 -3.03 5.16 -3.35
CA ILE A 63 -1.56 5.00 -3.31
C ILE A 63 -1.15 4.05 -2.17
N GLU A 64 -1.79 4.17 -1.00
CA GLU A 64 -1.51 3.28 0.11
C GLU A 64 -1.94 1.83 -0.20
N GLN A 65 -3.08 1.65 -0.87
CA GLN A 65 -3.51 0.34 -1.36
C GLN A 65 -2.53 -0.24 -2.39
N TYR A 66 -2.08 0.56 -3.37
CA TYR A 66 -1.03 0.17 -4.31
C TYR A 66 0.20 -0.38 -3.58
N HIS A 67 0.74 0.38 -2.62
CA HIS A 67 1.92 -0.03 -1.87
C HIS A 67 1.70 -1.29 -1.03
N ARG A 68 0.52 -1.47 -0.42
CA ARG A 68 0.22 -2.71 0.31
C ARG A 68 0.21 -3.92 -0.60
N VAL A 69 -0.43 -3.83 -1.77
CA VAL A 69 -0.55 -4.96 -2.70
C VAL A 69 0.83 -5.35 -3.25
N ILE A 70 1.66 -4.39 -3.69
CA ILE A 70 2.98 -4.74 -4.24
C ILE A 70 3.90 -5.39 -3.17
N LYS A 71 3.82 -4.96 -1.91
CA LYS A 71 4.63 -5.51 -0.80
C LYS A 71 4.11 -6.87 -0.35
N GLN A 72 2.81 -6.95 -0.07
CA GLN A 72 2.22 -8.10 0.61
C GLN A 72 1.81 -9.21 -0.36
N VAL A 73 1.38 -8.88 -1.58
CA VAL A 73 0.88 -9.83 -2.58
C VAL A 73 1.94 -10.09 -3.66
N CYS A 74 2.52 -9.03 -4.23
CA CYS A 74 3.53 -9.17 -5.30
C CYS A 74 4.94 -9.40 -4.77
N HIS A 75 5.14 -9.33 -3.45
CA HIS A 75 6.40 -9.65 -2.78
C HIS A 75 7.61 -8.87 -3.31
N ILE A 76 7.42 -7.61 -3.70
CA ILE A 76 8.48 -6.76 -4.29
C ILE A 76 9.73 -6.63 -3.39
N GLU A 77 9.57 -6.74 -2.06
CA GLU A 77 10.64 -6.59 -1.06
C GLU A 77 11.25 -7.94 -0.61
N LYS A 78 10.75 -9.08 -1.08
CA LYS A 78 11.18 -10.41 -0.58
C LYS A 78 12.31 -11.06 -1.38
N PHE A 79 12.88 -10.36 -2.36
CA PHE A 79 13.95 -10.89 -3.19
C PHE A 79 15.32 -10.76 -2.49
N GLN A 80 15.98 -11.88 -2.25
CA GLN A 80 17.20 -11.96 -1.42
C GLN A 80 18.51 -11.81 -2.20
N VAL A 81 18.46 -11.58 -3.51
CA VAL A 81 19.66 -11.51 -4.36
C VAL A 81 20.22 -10.10 -4.37
N ARG A 82 21.57 -9.98 -4.34
CA ARG A 82 22.28 -8.69 -4.24
C ARG A 82 22.79 -8.11 -5.56
N ARG A 83 22.49 -8.75 -6.70
CA ARG A 83 22.95 -8.30 -8.03
C ARG A 83 21.95 -7.32 -8.62
N SER A 84 22.39 -6.10 -8.98
CA SER A 84 21.52 -5.01 -9.42
C SER A 84 20.58 -5.39 -10.56
N LYS A 85 21.07 -6.07 -11.62
CA LYS A 85 20.23 -6.52 -12.74
C LYS A 85 19.11 -7.46 -12.30
N LEU A 86 19.39 -8.36 -11.37
CA LEU A 86 18.39 -9.31 -10.86
C LEU A 86 17.37 -8.61 -9.96
N ILE A 87 17.80 -7.64 -9.15
CA ILE A 87 16.92 -6.80 -8.33
C ILE A 87 15.96 -6.01 -9.22
N LEU A 88 16.47 -5.35 -10.27
CA LEU A 88 15.65 -4.59 -11.21
C LEU A 88 14.65 -5.49 -11.93
N ASN A 89 15.06 -6.69 -12.36
CA ASN A 89 14.15 -7.66 -12.96
C ASN A 89 13.05 -8.09 -11.98
N HIS A 90 13.37 -8.32 -10.70
CA HIS A 90 12.36 -8.66 -9.69
C HIS A 90 11.36 -7.53 -9.47
N ILE A 91 11.84 -6.29 -9.36
CA ILE A 91 10.99 -5.10 -9.24
C ILE A 91 10.05 -5.00 -10.45
N PHE A 92 10.60 -5.12 -11.66
CA PHE A 92 9.81 -5.10 -12.88
C PHE A 92 8.72 -6.19 -12.88
N SER A 93 9.09 -7.44 -12.58
CA SER A 93 8.13 -8.55 -12.51
C SER A 93 7.04 -8.33 -11.46
N ALA A 94 7.38 -7.79 -10.29
CA ALA A 94 6.40 -7.49 -9.25
C ALA A 94 5.42 -6.39 -9.67
N LEU A 95 5.88 -5.36 -10.40
CA LEU A 95 5.03 -4.32 -10.96
C LEU A 95 4.12 -4.87 -12.07
N MET A 96 4.64 -5.72 -12.94
CA MET A 96 3.84 -6.39 -13.97
C MET A 96 2.76 -7.29 -13.35
N ALA A 97 3.10 -8.04 -12.30
CA ALA A 97 2.12 -8.84 -11.55
C ALA A 97 1.02 -7.97 -10.93
N TYR A 98 1.37 -6.79 -10.41
CA TYR A 98 0.37 -5.84 -9.91
C TYR A 98 -0.59 -5.37 -11.00
N VAL A 99 -0.08 -4.98 -12.18
CA VAL A 99 -0.92 -4.57 -13.30
C VAL A 99 -1.90 -5.68 -13.68
N GLU A 100 -1.42 -6.92 -13.76
CA GLU A 100 -2.28 -8.07 -14.08
C GLU A 100 -3.35 -8.32 -13.00
N ILE A 101 -2.99 -8.19 -11.73
CA ILE A 101 -3.94 -8.25 -10.61
C ILE A 101 -5.02 -7.17 -10.76
N GLN A 102 -4.66 -5.93 -11.10
CA GLN A 102 -5.64 -4.85 -11.27
C GLN A 102 -6.60 -5.11 -12.44
N LYS A 103 -6.10 -5.64 -13.57
CA LYS A 103 -6.94 -6.06 -14.70
C LYS A 103 -7.94 -7.13 -14.27
N ASN A 104 -7.48 -8.16 -13.57
CA ASN A 104 -8.35 -9.24 -13.08
C ASN A 104 -9.40 -8.74 -12.08
N GLN A 105 -9.08 -7.74 -11.24
CA GLN A 105 -10.07 -7.09 -10.38
C GLN A 105 -11.09 -6.30 -11.19
N PHE A 106 -10.65 -5.57 -12.22
CA PHE A 106 -11.54 -4.83 -13.11
C PHE A 106 -12.49 -5.74 -13.89
N GLU A 107 -12.01 -6.91 -14.32
CA GLU A 107 -12.80 -7.95 -14.99
C GLU A 107 -13.70 -8.75 -14.03
N GLY A 108 -13.67 -8.46 -12.73
CA GLY A 108 -14.52 -9.11 -11.73
C GLY A 108 -14.12 -10.55 -11.40
N ILE A 109 -12.89 -10.97 -11.74
CA ILE A 109 -12.40 -12.33 -11.45
C ILE A 109 -12.33 -12.56 -9.94
N PHE A 110 -12.01 -11.52 -9.16
CA PHE A 110 -12.07 -11.54 -7.71
C PHE A 110 -12.25 -10.13 -7.14
N GLU A 111 -12.94 -10.03 -6.01
CA GLU A 111 -13.10 -8.77 -5.29
C GLU A 111 -11.94 -8.52 -4.32
N ASN A 112 -11.53 -9.54 -3.57
CA ASN A 112 -10.49 -9.42 -2.54
C ASN A 112 -9.18 -10.10 -2.96
N VAL A 113 -8.19 -9.27 -3.31
CA VAL A 113 -6.85 -9.71 -3.74
C VAL A 113 -6.14 -10.62 -2.72
N TYR A 114 -6.32 -10.38 -1.42
CA TYR A 114 -5.68 -11.17 -0.38
C TYR A 114 -6.31 -12.56 -0.25
N HIS A 115 -7.63 -12.64 -0.41
CA HIS A 115 -8.33 -13.92 -0.43
C HIS A 115 -7.93 -14.73 -1.67
N TRP A 116 -7.92 -14.09 -2.83
CA TRP A 116 -7.49 -14.68 -4.10
C TRP A 116 -6.06 -15.23 -4.01
N GLN A 117 -5.11 -14.42 -3.50
CA GLN A 117 -3.73 -14.84 -3.30
C GLN A 117 -3.64 -16.08 -2.39
N LYS A 118 -4.34 -16.09 -1.25
CA LYS A 118 -4.36 -17.26 -0.36
C LYS A 118 -4.93 -18.50 -1.05
N LYS A 119 -5.99 -18.36 -1.86
CA LYS A 119 -6.60 -19.47 -2.60
C LYS A 119 -5.62 -20.06 -3.62
N LEU A 120 -4.80 -19.22 -4.25
CA LEU A 120 -3.79 -19.65 -5.21
C LEU A 120 -2.61 -20.38 -4.54
N PHE A 121 -2.09 -19.86 -3.43
CA PHE A 121 -0.89 -20.42 -2.78
C PHE A 121 -1.18 -21.60 -1.84
N ARG A 122 -2.36 -21.67 -1.20
CA ARG A 122 -2.66 -22.73 -0.22
C ARG A 122 -2.52 -24.15 -0.78
N PRO A 123 -3.06 -24.49 -1.97
CA PRO A 123 -2.89 -25.83 -2.54
C PRO A 123 -1.43 -26.15 -2.85
N MET A 124 -0.69 -25.18 -3.40
CA MET A 124 0.74 -25.35 -3.69
C MET A 124 1.56 -25.63 -2.43
N ILE A 125 1.34 -24.84 -1.37
CA ILE A 125 2.04 -25.03 -0.09
C ILE A 125 1.65 -26.38 0.52
N LYS A 126 0.36 -26.75 0.46
CA LYS A 126 -0.10 -28.06 0.94
C LYS A 126 0.62 -29.19 0.21
N ASN A 127 0.58 -29.21 -1.12
CA ASN A 127 1.22 -30.26 -1.92
C ASN A 127 2.73 -30.30 -1.65
N PHE A 128 3.40 -29.15 -1.53
CA PHE A 128 4.81 -29.12 -1.14
C PHE A 128 5.06 -29.76 0.22
N ILE A 129 4.21 -29.50 1.23
CA ILE A 129 4.35 -30.13 2.55
C ILE A 129 4.11 -31.65 2.43
N ASP A 130 3.04 -32.05 1.77
CA ASP A 130 2.64 -33.45 1.68
C ASP A 130 3.67 -34.27 0.87
N ASP A 131 4.19 -33.74 -0.24
CA ASP A 131 5.07 -34.45 -1.15
C ASP A 131 6.57 -34.32 -0.79
N PHE A 132 7.02 -33.14 -0.34
CA PHE A 132 8.45 -32.87 -0.12
C PHE A 132 8.86 -32.96 1.36
N ILE A 133 7.99 -32.61 2.30
CA ILE A 133 8.35 -32.57 3.73
C ILE A 133 8.23 -33.93 4.43
N LEU A 134 7.38 -34.84 3.93
CA LEU A 134 7.19 -36.15 4.55
C LEU A 134 8.31 -37.15 4.20
N ASP A 135 8.93 -37.04 3.04
CA ASP A 135 10.12 -37.84 2.67
C ASP A 135 11.41 -37.06 2.90
N LYS A 136 11.78 -36.76 4.15
CA LYS A 136 13.04 -36.03 4.48
C LYS A 136 14.25 -36.92 4.73
N ASN A 137 14.10 -38.23 4.57
CA ASN A 137 15.19 -39.18 4.83
C ASN A 137 16.39 -38.91 3.91
N HIS A 138 16.16 -38.36 2.72
CA HIS A 138 17.21 -37.99 1.77
C HIS A 138 17.95 -36.69 2.11
N LEU A 139 17.40 -35.83 2.99
CA LEU A 139 18.06 -34.59 3.44
C LEU A 139 18.92 -34.82 4.69
N LEU A 140 18.76 -35.97 5.37
CA LEU A 140 19.63 -36.36 6.45
C LEU A 140 21.03 -36.68 5.89
N PRO A 141 22.11 -36.25 6.54
CA PRO A 141 23.47 -36.56 6.08
C PRO A 141 23.64 -38.08 5.99
N GLN A 142 23.76 -38.58 4.76
CA GLN A 142 23.99 -40.00 4.51
C GLN A 142 25.43 -40.34 4.91
N ARG A 143 25.60 -41.38 5.73
CA ARG A 143 26.93 -41.91 6.04
C ARG A 143 27.50 -42.53 4.76
N VAL A 144 28.38 -41.79 4.09
CA VAL A 144 29.20 -42.33 3.02
C VAL A 144 30.26 -43.21 3.68
N TYR A 145 30.03 -44.52 3.73
CA TYR A 145 31.08 -45.46 4.08
C TYR A 145 32.08 -45.51 2.92
N LYS A 146 33.32 -45.13 3.19
CA LYS A 146 34.47 -45.32 2.30
C LYS A 146 35.00 -46.74 2.43
#